data_AF-A0A495E7B9-F1
#
_entry.id   AF-A0A495E7B9-F1
#
_cell.length_a   1.000
_cell.length_b   1.000
_cell.length_c   1.000
_cell.angle_alpha   90.00
_cell.angle_beta   90.00
_cell.angle_gamma   90.00
#
_symmetry.space_group_name_H-M   'P 1'
#
loop_
_entity.id
_entity.type
_entity.pdbx_description
1 polymer ?
#
loop_
_entity_poly.entity_id
_entity_poly.type
_entity_poly.pdbx_seq_one_letter_code
_entity_poly.pdbx_strand_id
1 'polypeptide(L)'
;MKLEEIIRNLDYSKFTLDLPDGITSGFYLNFIRVENFDKLFLKAHKEFNETKSLEKQKKILNEEVKVYKALTSYLKKTISGIDKKTTNLITSFNPESKEHIESTLTDFFKYDESLSFEEKIKIQTLKKLNQQLTESEQAIFELENYEFSTYKYEDFLGGDFYLRFAKERIIYKEISIGNIRHGSSILYKDETQKKDKNDLLNILAFLQASPNFIITNNKYYNEKLTNIYKEFDILDLLTLNSSKFFNNPKGEFRTLATPILKLYKKTNFTILPEINMPQLFDLYHSSLKQIEPLPRCVFLFRIVEYGKNYHYQQLFRPNNIELKDVIEYYYEKVVEHKFIPLYFLDYGSNWDSKTDSMIKKRKTQYRNLMVELKKKSKELIKYWNNHNYLKSKSLGEIIYNTGRNTVAHGGNGNQNINYDYDNKYKHINDVNVFLELIARYLIEIQNPKLKDIVHRQKSIYEKNCSHLKMMKDKQPIIKI
;
A
#
# COMPACT_ATOMS: atom_id res chain seq x y z
N MET A 1 31.16 -1.93 -30.10
CA MET A 1 30.12 -1.14 -30.79
C MET A 1 29.73 0.04 -29.91
N LYS A 2 29.82 1.27 -30.43
CA LYS A 2 29.44 2.49 -29.69
C LYS A 2 27.95 2.83 -29.94
N LEU A 3 27.32 3.61 -29.07
CA LEU A 3 25.90 3.99 -29.21
C LEU A 3 25.60 4.67 -30.56
N GLU A 4 26.47 5.56 -31.02
CA GLU A 4 26.35 6.25 -32.31
C GLU A 4 26.32 5.28 -33.50
N GLU A 5 27.09 4.20 -33.42
CA GLU A 5 27.18 3.16 -34.44
C GLU A 5 25.88 2.36 -34.52
N ILE A 6 25.29 2.00 -33.37
CA ILE A 6 23.96 1.37 -33.32
C ILE A 6 22.94 2.30 -33.96
N ILE A 7 22.88 3.57 -33.54
CA ILE A 7 21.89 4.53 -34.02
C ILE A 7 21.97 4.71 -35.55
N ARG A 8 23.18 4.79 -36.12
CA ARG A 8 23.38 4.89 -37.57
C ARG A 8 22.89 3.66 -38.34
N ASN A 9 22.93 2.49 -37.72
CA ASN A 9 22.56 1.22 -38.32
C ASN A 9 21.10 0.81 -38.05
N LEU A 10 20.29 1.65 -37.37
CA LEU A 10 18.88 1.36 -37.12
C LEU A 10 18.06 1.48 -38.41
N ASP A 11 17.39 0.40 -38.79
CA ASP A 11 16.41 0.40 -39.87
C ASP A 11 15.01 0.72 -39.30
N TYR A 12 14.37 1.75 -39.85
CA TYR A 12 13.02 2.17 -39.48
C TYR A 12 11.96 1.68 -40.48
N SER A 13 12.40 1.18 -41.64
CA SER A 13 11.52 0.73 -42.72
C SER A 13 11.03 -0.71 -42.53
N LYS A 14 11.74 -1.50 -41.72
CA LYS A 14 11.37 -2.88 -41.41
C LYS A 14 11.64 -3.24 -39.96
N PHE A 15 10.84 -4.18 -39.44
CA PHE A 15 11.06 -4.84 -38.17
C PHE A 15 10.96 -6.34 -38.41
N THR A 16 12.06 -7.06 -38.19
CA THR A 16 12.16 -8.50 -38.47
C THR A 16 11.94 -9.32 -37.21
N LEU A 17 11.15 -10.38 -37.32
CA LEU A 17 10.92 -11.40 -36.32
C LEU A 17 11.38 -12.73 -36.87
N ASP A 18 12.50 -13.23 -36.38
CA ASP A 18 12.98 -14.56 -36.71
C ASP A 18 12.55 -15.52 -35.59
N LEU A 19 11.46 -16.26 -35.82
CA LEU A 19 10.90 -17.20 -34.85
C LEU A 19 11.65 -18.54 -34.94
N PRO A 20 12.03 -19.14 -33.81
CA PRO A 20 12.65 -20.45 -33.79
C PRO A 20 11.66 -21.56 -34.18
N ASP A 21 12.16 -22.74 -34.50
CA ASP A 21 11.33 -23.85 -34.97
C ASP A 21 10.57 -24.60 -33.86
N GLY A 22 9.51 -25.29 -34.26
CA GLY A 22 8.71 -26.19 -33.44
C GLY A 22 7.92 -25.46 -32.35
N ILE A 23 7.65 -26.14 -31.24
CA ILE A 23 6.86 -25.60 -30.11
C ILE A 23 7.48 -24.32 -29.52
N THR A 24 8.80 -24.14 -29.66
CA THR A 24 9.49 -22.95 -29.13
C THR A 24 9.10 -21.65 -29.82
N SER A 25 8.63 -21.73 -31.07
CA SER A 25 8.14 -20.58 -31.86
C SER A 25 7.06 -19.77 -31.14
N GLY A 26 6.04 -20.46 -30.60
CA GLY A 26 4.94 -19.86 -29.84
C GLY A 26 5.42 -19.21 -28.54
N PHE A 27 6.35 -19.85 -27.82
CA PHE A 27 6.94 -19.26 -26.62
C PHE A 27 7.77 -18.01 -26.92
N TYR A 28 8.46 -17.97 -28.06
CA TYR A 28 9.29 -16.84 -28.47
C TYR A 28 8.48 -15.55 -28.67
N LEU A 29 7.19 -15.67 -29.00
CA LEU A 29 6.26 -14.53 -29.05
C LEU A 29 6.14 -13.78 -27.71
N ASN A 30 6.53 -14.39 -26.59
CA ASN A 30 6.59 -13.69 -25.30
C ASN A 30 7.81 -12.78 -25.11
N PHE A 31 8.84 -12.95 -25.95
CA PHE A 31 10.16 -12.32 -25.78
C PHE A 31 10.51 -11.32 -26.89
N ILE A 32 9.60 -11.07 -27.83
CA ILE A 32 9.74 -10.06 -28.87
C ILE A 32 10.22 -8.72 -28.26
N ARG A 33 11.39 -8.24 -28.70
CA ARG A 33 12.01 -6.99 -28.25
C ARG A 33 12.99 -6.47 -29.29
N VAL A 34 13.39 -5.21 -29.14
CA VAL A 34 14.55 -4.65 -29.84
C VAL A 34 15.82 -5.06 -29.07
N GLU A 35 16.71 -5.79 -29.73
CA GLU A 35 17.92 -6.37 -29.12
C GLU A 35 19.21 -5.57 -29.42
N ASN A 36 19.17 -4.64 -30.39
CA ASN A 36 20.36 -3.91 -30.87
C ASN A 36 21.13 -3.17 -29.76
N PHE A 37 20.45 -2.85 -28.65
CA PHE A 37 20.99 -2.11 -27.51
C PHE A 37 21.51 -3.03 -26.38
N ASP A 38 21.24 -4.34 -26.41
CA ASP A 38 21.47 -5.25 -25.28
C ASP A 38 22.95 -5.37 -24.90
N LYS A 39 23.83 -5.37 -25.90
CA LYS A 39 25.29 -5.36 -25.68
C LYS A 39 25.77 -4.11 -24.94
N LEU A 40 25.11 -2.97 -25.11
CA LEU A 40 25.46 -1.74 -24.39
C LEU A 40 25.01 -1.81 -22.93
N PHE A 41 23.79 -2.31 -22.67
CA PHE A 41 23.31 -2.51 -21.30
C PHE A 41 24.18 -3.49 -20.54
N LEU A 42 24.50 -4.65 -21.13
CA LEU A 42 25.40 -5.64 -20.53
C LEU A 42 26.78 -5.05 -20.20
N LYS A 43 27.33 -4.22 -21.10
CA LYS A 43 28.60 -3.53 -20.86
C LYS A 43 28.49 -2.56 -19.68
N ALA A 44 27.46 -1.72 -19.65
CA ALA A 44 27.24 -0.77 -18.57
C ALA A 44 27.08 -1.46 -17.21
N HIS A 45 26.29 -2.53 -17.13
CA HIS A 45 26.10 -3.29 -15.89
C HIS A 45 27.38 -3.98 -15.41
N LYS A 46 28.17 -4.56 -16.32
CA LYS A 46 29.46 -5.14 -15.97
C LYS A 46 30.42 -4.09 -15.40
N GLU A 47 30.55 -2.96 -16.09
CA GLU A 47 31.41 -1.84 -15.66
C GLU A 47 30.96 -1.26 -14.32
N PHE A 48 29.65 -1.15 -14.10
CA PHE A 48 29.06 -0.69 -12.84
C PHE A 48 29.47 -1.59 -11.67
N ASN A 49 29.30 -2.90 -11.81
CA ASN A 49 29.59 -3.90 -10.76
C ASN A 49 31.09 -3.99 -10.43
N GLU A 50 31.97 -3.74 -11.41
CA GLU A 50 33.42 -3.73 -11.21
C GLU A 50 33.92 -2.41 -10.57
N THR A 51 33.12 -1.35 -10.62
CA THR A 51 33.49 0.00 -10.16
C THR A 51 33.15 0.20 -8.69
N LYS A 52 34.15 0.58 -7.88
CA LYS A 52 33.96 0.90 -6.44
C LYS A 52 33.65 2.37 -6.14
N SER A 53 33.97 3.29 -7.07
CA SER A 53 33.79 4.73 -6.86
C SER A 53 32.36 5.15 -7.24
N LEU A 54 31.65 5.79 -6.30
CA LEU A 54 30.30 6.32 -6.51
C LEU A 54 30.24 7.32 -7.68
N GLU A 55 31.23 8.22 -7.82
CA GLU A 55 31.27 9.17 -8.92
C GLU A 55 31.36 8.50 -10.30
N LYS A 56 32.16 7.44 -10.39
CA LYS A 56 32.29 6.66 -11.64
C LYS A 56 31.03 5.85 -11.91
N GLN A 57 30.44 5.23 -10.90
CA GLN A 57 29.15 4.55 -11.00
C GLN A 57 28.06 5.51 -11.54
N LYS A 58 27.98 6.74 -11.04
CA LYS A 58 27.04 7.77 -11.55
C LYS A 58 27.25 8.09 -13.02
N LYS A 59 28.51 8.20 -13.47
CA LYS A 59 28.82 8.41 -14.89
C LYS A 59 28.32 7.24 -15.75
N ILE A 60 28.48 6.01 -15.29
CA ILE A 60 27.98 4.81 -15.99
C ILE A 60 26.45 4.83 -16.10
N LEU A 61 25.75 5.11 -15.00
CA LEU A 61 24.28 5.23 -14.99
C LEU A 61 23.78 6.33 -15.95
N ASN A 62 24.48 7.47 -16.02
CA ASN A 62 24.16 8.54 -16.97
C ASN A 62 24.33 8.09 -18.44
N GLU A 63 25.34 7.29 -18.75
CA GLU A 63 25.47 6.69 -20.08
C GLU A 63 24.35 5.68 -20.37
N GLU A 64 23.97 4.87 -19.38
CA GLU A 64 22.84 3.93 -19.50
C GLU A 64 21.53 4.65 -19.80
N VAL A 65 21.27 5.81 -19.18
CA VAL A 65 20.11 6.66 -19.50
C VAL A 65 20.11 7.09 -20.97
N LYS A 66 21.26 7.43 -21.56
CA LYS A 66 21.36 7.78 -22.99
C LYS A 66 20.98 6.59 -23.88
N VAL A 67 21.41 5.39 -23.51
CA VAL A 67 21.05 4.15 -24.23
C VAL A 67 19.53 3.92 -24.17
N TYR A 68 18.90 4.02 -23.00
CA TYR A 68 17.44 3.89 -22.88
C TYR A 68 16.68 4.96 -23.66
N LYS A 69 17.14 6.22 -23.67
CA LYS A 69 16.51 7.31 -24.45
C LYS A 69 16.57 7.03 -25.96
N ALA A 70 17.69 6.49 -26.45
CA ALA A 70 17.83 6.08 -27.84
C ALA A 70 16.88 4.91 -28.17
N LEU A 71 16.84 3.87 -27.33
CA LEU A 71 15.91 2.74 -27.47
C LEU A 71 14.45 3.20 -27.48
N THR A 72 14.06 4.07 -26.53
CA THR A 72 12.70 4.63 -26.43
C THR A 72 12.32 5.39 -27.70
N SER A 73 13.25 6.17 -28.25
CA SER A 73 13.03 6.92 -29.50
C SER A 73 12.84 5.98 -30.70
N TYR A 74 13.61 4.90 -30.76
CA TYR A 74 13.47 3.87 -31.78
C TYR A 74 12.13 3.15 -31.65
N LEU A 75 11.80 2.64 -30.46
CA LEU A 75 10.53 1.95 -30.18
C LEU A 75 9.31 2.79 -30.55
N LYS A 76 9.28 4.08 -30.17
CA LYS A 76 8.16 4.98 -30.53
C LYS A 76 7.95 5.08 -32.04
N LYS A 77 9.04 5.19 -32.80
CA LYS A 77 8.99 5.26 -34.27
C LYS A 77 8.55 3.91 -34.87
N THR A 78 9.12 2.80 -34.42
CA THR A 78 8.80 1.45 -34.90
C THR A 78 7.34 1.08 -34.60
N ILE A 79 6.86 1.32 -33.38
CA ILE A 79 5.45 1.07 -32.99
C ILE A 79 4.51 1.89 -33.88
N SER A 80 4.73 3.21 -33.97
CA SER A 80 3.90 4.07 -34.82
C SER A 80 3.99 3.67 -36.29
N GLY A 81 5.14 3.17 -36.75
CA GLY A 81 5.35 2.77 -38.14
C GLY A 81 4.64 1.46 -38.48
N ILE A 82 4.64 0.49 -37.57
CA ILE A 82 3.88 -0.78 -37.71
C ILE A 82 2.38 -0.49 -37.70
N ASP A 83 1.91 0.42 -36.83
CA ASP A 83 0.50 0.82 -36.80
C ASP A 83 0.06 1.49 -38.10
N LYS A 84 0.87 2.43 -38.61
CA LYS A 84 0.59 3.19 -39.84
C LYS A 84 1.01 2.48 -41.13
N LYS A 85 1.50 1.25 -41.06
CA LYS A 85 2.02 0.46 -42.19
C LYS A 85 3.19 1.12 -42.96
N THR A 86 3.96 1.99 -42.29
CA THR A 86 5.20 2.57 -42.85
C THR A 86 6.45 1.78 -42.45
N THR A 87 6.33 0.89 -41.46
CA THR A 87 7.36 -0.09 -41.09
C THR A 87 6.82 -1.48 -41.39
N ASN A 88 7.50 -2.21 -42.26
CA ASN A 88 7.12 -3.57 -42.66
C ASN A 88 7.48 -4.56 -41.55
N LEU A 89 6.49 -5.28 -41.04
CA LEU A 89 6.70 -6.41 -40.13
C LEU A 89 7.06 -7.64 -40.97
N ILE A 90 8.31 -8.08 -40.90
CA ILE A 90 8.80 -9.27 -41.60
C ILE A 90 8.86 -10.40 -40.58
N THR A 91 8.13 -11.49 -40.81
CA THR A 91 8.15 -12.66 -39.93
C THR A 91 8.75 -13.83 -40.68
N SER A 92 9.83 -14.38 -40.15
CA SER A 92 10.51 -15.57 -40.64
C SER A 92 10.27 -16.71 -39.66
N PHE A 93 9.75 -17.84 -40.14
CA PHE A 93 9.49 -19.04 -39.35
C PHE A 93 9.43 -20.27 -40.27
N ASN A 94 9.75 -21.45 -39.74
CA ASN A 94 9.51 -22.70 -40.46
C ASN A 94 7.98 -22.94 -40.62
N PRO A 95 7.48 -23.17 -41.85
CA PRO A 95 6.06 -23.40 -42.11
C PRO A 95 5.40 -24.49 -41.23
N GLU A 96 6.15 -25.53 -40.85
CA GLU A 96 5.68 -26.59 -39.95
C GLU A 96 5.36 -26.07 -38.54
N SER A 97 5.94 -24.94 -38.15
CA SER A 97 5.71 -24.30 -36.85
C SER A 97 4.46 -23.43 -36.84
N LYS A 98 3.84 -23.16 -37.99
CA LYS A 98 2.70 -22.24 -38.12
C LYS A 98 1.55 -22.62 -37.17
N GLU A 99 1.21 -23.90 -37.13
CA GLU A 99 0.11 -24.41 -36.30
C GLU A 99 0.36 -24.18 -34.80
N HIS A 100 1.60 -24.39 -34.33
CA HIS A 100 1.97 -24.12 -32.94
C HIS A 100 1.93 -22.63 -32.58
N ILE A 101 2.37 -21.77 -33.50
CA ILE A 101 2.31 -20.31 -33.33
C ILE A 101 0.83 -19.88 -33.24
N GLU A 102 -0.01 -20.37 -34.15
CA GLU A 102 -1.42 -20.01 -34.24
C GLU A 102 -2.23 -20.51 -33.05
N SER A 103 -1.98 -21.74 -32.59
CA SER A 103 -2.53 -22.27 -31.33
C SER A 103 -2.08 -21.42 -30.13
N THR A 104 -0.81 -21.02 -30.06
CA THR A 104 -0.35 -20.14 -28.96
C THR A 104 -1.06 -18.79 -28.97
N LEU A 105 -1.24 -18.18 -30.14
CA LEU A 105 -1.94 -16.90 -30.30
C LEU A 105 -3.42 -17.00 -29.91
N THR A 106 -4.07 -18.10 -30.27
CA THR A 106 -5.51 -18.29 -30.07
C THR A 106 -5.83 -18.85 -28.69
N ASP A 107 -5.18 -19.92 -28.27
CA ASP A 107 -5.51 -20.65 -27.04
C ASP A 107 -4.87 -19.99 -25.80
N PHE A 108 -3.58 -19.65 -25.91
CA PHE A 108 -2.83 -19.12 -24.77
C PHE A 108 -3.01 -17.60 -24.62
N PHE A 109 -2.88 -16.85 -25.71
CA PHE A 109 -3.09 -15.39 -25.68
C PHE A 109 -4.54 -14.96 -25.85
N LYS A 110 -5.46 -15.89 -26.19
CA LYS A 110 -6.89 -15.63 -26.31
C LYS A 110 -7.24 -14.55 -27.33
N TYR A 111 -6.53 -14.53 -28.45
CA TYR A 111 -6.89 -13.66 -29.57
C TYR A 111 -8.08 -14.23 -30.35
N ASP A 112 -8.86 -13.32 -30.91
CA ASP A 112 -10.06 -13.63 -31.69
C ASP A 112 -9.71 -14.53 -32.89
N GLU A 113 -10.44 -15.63 -33.04
CA GLU A 113 -10.26 -16.60 -34.13
C GLU A 113 -10.50 -16.00 -35.51
N SER A 114 -11.31 -14.94 -35.60
CA SER A 114 -11.62 -14.25 -36.87
C SER A 114 -10.45 -13.43 -37.44
N LEU A 115 -9.42 -13.15 -36.64
CA LEU A 115 -8.24 -12.40 -37.07
C LEU A 115 -7.31 -13.28 -37.90
N SER A 116 -6.69 -12.70 -38.92
CA SER A 116 -5.67 -13.40 -39.71
C SER A 116 -4.43 -13.72 -38.84
N PHE A 117 -3.65 -14.73 -39.26
CA PHE A 117 -2.39 -15.08 -38.61
C PHE A 117 -1.45 -13.86 -38.48
N GLU A 118 -1.33 -13.08 -39.55
CA GLU A 118 -0.51 -11.86 -39.61
C GLU A 118 -1.04 -10.76 -38.68
N GLU A 119 -2.36 -10.63 -38.56
CA GLU A 119 -2.98 -9.67 -37.62
C GLU A 119 -2.71 -10.05 -36.17
N LYS A 120 -2.85 -11.34 -35.82
CA LYS A 120 -2.54 -11.86 -34.48
C LYS A 120 -1.06 -11.63 -34.14
N ILE A 121 -0.15 -11.90 -35.08
CA ILE A 121 1.28 -11.62 -34.92
C ILE A 121 1.52 -10.12 -34.72
N LYS A 122 0.96 -9.25 -35.57
CA LYS A 122 1.08 -7.79 -35.44
C LYS A 122 0.63 -7.30 -34.06
N ILE A 123 -0.54 -7.74 -33.59
CA ILE A 123 -1.08 -7.36 -32.28
C ILE A 123 -0.11 -7.78 -31.16
N GLN A 124 0.39 -9.02 -31.22
CA GLN A 124 1.34 -9.53 -30.22
C GLN A 124 2.68 -8.75 -30.25
N THR A 125 3.22 -8.46 -31.44
CA THR A 125 4.42 -7.65 -31.61
C THR A 125 4.24 -6.26 -30.99
N LEU A 126 3.17 -5.56 -31.35
CA LEU A 126 2.87 -4.23 -30.81
C LEU A 126 2.71 -4.27 -29.29
N LYS A 127 2.03 -5.29 -28.76
CA LYS A 127 1.89 -5.49 -27.30
C LYS A 127 3.25 -5.60 -26.63
N LYS A 128 4.18 -6.39 -27.19
CA LYS A 128 5.51 -6.61 -26.61
C LYS A 128 6.45 -5.40 -26.77
N LEU A 129 6.42 -4.72 -27.91
CA LEU A 129 7.17 -3.48 -28.09
C LEU A 129 6.66 -2.35 -27.18
N ASN A 130 5.34 -2.22 -27.00
CA ASN A 130 4.78 -1.27 -26.04
C ASN A 130 5.15 -1.64 -24.58
N GLN A 131 5.23 -2.93 -24.27
CA GLN A 131 5.75 -3.38 -22.98
C GLN A 131 7.21 -2.95 -22.78
N GLN A 132 8.09 -3.24 -23.75
CA GLN A 132 9.50 -2.83 -23.69
C GLN A 132 9.65 -1.30 -23.61
N LEU A 133 8.80 -0.55 -24.32
CA LEU A 133 8.77 0.91 -24.27
C LEU A 133 8.44 1.40 -22.86
N THR A 134 7.39 0.85 -22.25
CA THR A 134 6.98 1.19 -20.88
C THR A 134 8.08 0.85 -19.87
N GLU A 135 8.71 -0.32 -20.01
CA GLU A 135 9.83 -0.75 -19.17
C GLU A 135 11.05 0.17 -19.32
N SER A 136 11.35 0.63 -20.55
CA SER A 136 12.43 1.57 -20.84
C SER A 136 12.16 2.97 -20.27
N GLU A 137 10.94 3.49 -20.44
CA GLU A 137 10.54 4.77 -19.87
C GLU A 137 10.58 4.73 -18.33
N GLN A 138 10.19 3.60 -17.73
CA GLN A 138 10.33 3.39 -16.29
C GLN A 138 11.80 3.36 -15.86
N ALA A 139 12.68 2.67 -16.59
CA ALA A 139 14.11 2.62 -16.28
C ALA A 139 14.77 4.02 -16.37
N ILE A 140 14.40 4.83 -17.36
CA ILE A 140 14.86 6.22 -17.47
C ILE A 140 14.41 7.01 -16.23
N PHE A 141 13.12 6.95 -15.89
CA PHE A 141 12.61 7.65 -14.73
C PHE A 141 13.30 7.20 -13.44
N GLU A 142 13.52 5.90 -13.26
CA GLU A 142 14.26 5.35 -12.14
C GLU A 142 15.67 5.93 -12.08
N LEU A 143 16.47 5.78 -13.12
CA LEU A 143 17.86 6.24 -13.13
C LEU A 143 18.02 7.76 -12.97
N GLU A 144 17.09 8.56 -13.50
CA GLU A 144 17.14 10.03 -13.39
C GLU A 144 16.73 10.55 -12.01
N ASN A 145 15.90 9.80 -11.26
CA ASN A 145 15.33 10.27 -10.00
C ASN A 145 15.83 9.49 -8.79
N TYR A 146 16.27 8.24 -8.98
CA TYR A 146 16.55 7.27 -7.92
C TYR A 146 17.72 6.36 -8.31
N GLU A 147 18.88 6.59 -7.70
CA GLU A 147 20.10 5.80 -7.93
C GLU A 147 20.06 4.42 -7.22
N PHE A 148 18.98 3.64 -7.36
CA PHE A 148 18.74 2.42 -6.56
C PHE A 148 19.86 1.37 -6.66
N SER A 149 20.61 1.33 -7.76
CA SER A 149 21.74 0.42 -7.95
C SER A 149 22.88 0.66 -6.96
N THR A 150 22.94 1.81 -6.29
CA THR A 150 23.93 2.09 -5.23
C THR A 150 23.40 1.80 -3.83
N TYR A 151 22.17 1.30 -3.70
CA TYR A 151 21.53 1.13 -2.41
C TYR A 151 22.02 -0.17 -1.77
N LYS A 152 22.18 -0.14 -0.45
CA LYS A 152 22.32 -1.33 0.35
C LYS A 152 20.99 -2.06 0.41
N TYR A 153 21.10 -3.37 0.35
CA TYR A 153 19.98 -4.29 0.40
C TYR A 153 19.80 -4.78 1.83
N GLU A 154 18.64 -4.51 2.43
CA GLU A 154 18.20 -5.19 3.65
C GLU A 154 17.18 -6.26 3.28
N ASP A 155 17.59 -7.52 3.46
CA ASP A 155 16.67 -8.65 3.43
C ASP A 155 15.66 -8.50 4.57
N PHE A 156 14.39 -8.65 4.21
CA PHE A 156 13.26 -8.96 5.08
C PHE A 156 12.53 -7.77 5.72
N LEU A 157 11.40 -7.42 5.10
CA LEU A 157 10.19 -7.03 5.82
C LEU A 157 9.42 -8.32 6.16
N GLY A 158 9.20 -8.60 7.43
CA GLY A 158 8.41 -9.76 7.84
C GLY A 158 6.90 -9.61 7.52
N GLY A 159 6.19 -10.73 7.58
CA GLY A 159 4.72 -10.87 7.59
C GLY A 159 4.00 -10.69 6.25
N ASP A 160 2.69 -10.43 6.30
CA ASP A 160 1.77 -10.64 5.16
C ASP A 160 1.67 -9.42 4.23
N PHE A 161 2.59 -8.45 4.36
CA PHE A 161 2.61 -7.26 3.49
C PHE A 161 3.26 -7.58 2.14
N TYR A 162 2.46 -7.48 1.09
CA TYR A 162 2.88 -7.62 -0.29
C TYR A 162 2.32 -6.48 -1.13
N LEU A 163 3.16 -5.94 -2.02
CA LEU A 163 2.68 -5.03 -3.05
C LEU A 163 1.85 -5.81 -4.07
N ARG A 164 0.91 -5.13 -4.73
CA ARG A 164 -0.10 -5.80 -5.57
C ARG A 164 0.53 -6.50 -6.76
N PHE A 165 1.57 -5.91 -7.34
CA PHE A 165 2.28 -6.47 -8.49
C PHE A 165 3.76 -6.66 -8.19
N ALA A 166 4.36 -7.67 -8.81
CA ALA A 166 5.77 -8.03 -8.59
C ALA A 166 6.76 -6.87 -8.88
N LYS A 167 6.42 -6.00 -9.84
CA LYS A 167 7.26 -4.85 -10.23
C LYS A 167 6.91 -3.55 -9.51
N GLU A 168 5.88 -3.53 -8.65
CA GLU A 168 5.54 -2.33 -7.88
C GLU A 168 6.66 -2.00 -6.89
N ARG A 169 6.91 -0.70 -6.69
CA ARG A 169 7.73 -0.20 -5.59
C ARG A 169 7.09 1.00 -4.91
N ILE A 170 7.27 1.11 -3.60
CA ILE A 170 6.96 2.31 -2.82
C ILE A 170 8.25 3.08 -2.64
N ILE A 171 8.23 4.39 -2.86
CA ILE A 171 9.38 5.27 -2.72
C ILE A 171 9.05 6.38 -1.74
N TYR A 172 9.95 6.62 -0.79
CA TYR A 172 9.92 7.77 0.11
C TYR A 172 11.33 8.33 0.21
N LYS A 173 11.53 9.56 -0.28
CA LYS A 173 12.86 10.18 -0.42
C LYS A 173 13.83 9.23 -1.15
N GLU A 174 14.92 8.84 -0.51
CA GLU A 174 15.93 7.91 -1.02
C GLU A 174 15.81 6.50 -0.44
N ILE A 175 14.58 6.06 -0.15
CA ILE A 175 14.27 4.71 0.31
C ILE A 175 13.22 4.09 -0.60
N SER A 176 13.37 2.81 -0.93
CA SER A 176 12.34 2.07 -1.63
C SER A 176 11.98 0.75 -0.97
N ILE A 177 10.72 0.36 -1.14
CA ILE A 177 10.21 -0.97 -0.80
C ILE A 177 9.76 -1.64 -2.09
N GLY A 178 10.22 -2.86 -2.33
CA GLY A 178 9.82 -3.68 -3.48
C GLY A 178 9.48 -5.11 -3.07
N ASN A 179 8.75 -5.83 -3.92
CA ASN A 179 8.49 -7.24 -3.72
C ASN A 179 9.74 -8.10 -3.99
N ILE A 180 9.95 -9.12 -3.16
CA ILE A 180 10.92 -10.20 -3.37
C ILE A 180 10.19 -11.56 -3.38
N ARG A 181 10.89 -12.65 -3.72
CA ARG A 181 10.30 -14.00 -3.85
C ARG A 181 9.50 -14.45 -2.63
N HIS A 182 9.88 -14.00 -1.43
CA HIS A 182 9.30 -14.43 -0.15
C HIS A 182 8.85 -13.26 0.75
N GLY A 183 8.49 -12.11 0.17
CA GLY A 183 8.07 -10.95 0.97
C GLY A 183 8.28 -9.62 0.25
N SER A 184 8.62 -8.60 1.03
CA SER A 184 9.09 -7.32 0.54
C SER A 184 10.50 -7.03 1.08
N SER A 185 11.32 -6.28 0.34
CA SER A 185 12.63 -5.79 0.79
C SER A 185 12.64 -4.27 0.89
N ILE A 186 13.53 -3.74 1.72
CA ILE A 186 13.83 -2.30 1.77
C ILE A 186 15.21 -2.08 1.15
N LEU A 187 15.30 -1.11 0.24
CA LEU A 187 16.55 -0.58 -0.28
C LEU A 187 16.76 0.83 0.26
N TYR A 188 17.97 1.12 0.74
CA TYR A 188 18.41 2.47 1.14
C TYR A 188 19.93 2.57 1.03
N LYS A 189 20.51 3.77 0.94
CA LYS A 189 21.95 3.99 0.70
C LYS A 189 22.82 3.70 1.93
N ASP A 190 22.49 4.28 3.08
CA ASP A 190 23.28 4.13 4.31
C ASP A 190 22.50 4.49 5.60
N GLU A 191 23.17 4.36 6.75
CA GLU A 191 22.56 4.56 8.08
C GLU A 191 22.04 5.98 8.33
N THR A 192 22.50 6.99 7.59
CA THR A 192 21.99 8.37 7.74
C THR A 192 20.51 8.48 7.41
N GLN A 193 19.97 7.51 6.65
CA GLN A 193 18.58 7.43 6.24
C GLN A 193 17.68 6.66 7.23
N LYS A 194 18.18 6.26 8.41
CA LYS A 194 17.39 5.53 9.42
C LYS A 194 16.12 6.28 9.84
N LYS A 195 16.17 7.61 9.90
CA LYS A 195 15.00 8.45 10.18
C LYS A 195 13.97 8.35 9.06
N ASP A 196 14.39 8.48 7.82
CA ASP A 196 13.51 8.40 6.66
C ASP A 196 12.89 7.00 6.52
N LYS A 197 13.63 5.96 6.93
CA LYS A 197 13.11 4.60 7.04
C LYS A 197 11.94 4.62 8.00
N ASN A 198 12.16 5.05 9.25
CA ASN A 198 11.11 5.12 10.27
C ASN A 198 9.89 5.95 9.82
N ASP A 199 10.10 7.09 9.16
CA ASP A 199 9.01 7.90 8.61
C ASP A 199 8.17 7.11 7.60
N LEU A 200 8.82 6.45 6.62
CA LEU A 200 8.16 5.56 5.67
C LEU A 200 7.37 4.46 6.40
N LEU A 201 7.97 3.87 7.43
CA LEU A 201 7.33 2.83 8.23
C LEU A 201 6.05 3.32 8.91
N ASN A 202 6.13 4.51 9.51
CA ASN A 202 5.00 5.11 10.19
C ASN A 202 3.89 5.54 9.22
N ILE A 203 4.23 6.00 8.01
CA ILE A 203 3.23 6.30 6.96
C ILE A 203 2.46 5.03 6.60
N LEU A 204 3.17 3.92 6.38
CA LEU A 204 2.54 2.64 6.05
C LEU A 204 1.69 2.09 7.19
N ALA A 205 2.14 2.23 8.45
CA ALA A 205 1.34 1.90 9.62
C ALA A 205 0.08 2.77 9.73
N PHE A 206 0.20 4.08 9.48
CA PHE A 206 -0.95 4.99 9.40
C PHE A 206 -1.97 4.55 8.34
N LEU A 207 -1.52 4.05 7.19
CA LEU A 207 -2.37 3.52 6.13
C LEU A 207 -2.86 2.07 6.40
N GLN A 208 -2.44 1.46 7.52
CA GLN A 208 -2.75 0.08 7.88
C GLN A 208 -2.25 -0.96 6.87
N ALA A 209 -1.07 -0.71 6.30
CA ALA A 209 -0.42 -1.65 5.41
C ALA A 209 0.30 -2.80 6.15
N SER A 210 0.37 -2.77 7.49
CA SER A 210 1.08 -3.73 8.36
C SER A 210 2.43 -4.27 7.83
N PRO A 211 3.34 -3.41 7.33
CA PRO A 211 4.70 -3.86 7.05
C PRO A 211 5.38 -4.27 8.36
N ASN A 212 5.92 -5.50 8.46
CA ASN A 212 6.69 -5.86 9.66
C ASN A 212 8.15 -5.52 9.43
N PHE A 213 8.70 -4.78 10.37
CA PHE A 213 10.01 -4.17 10.22
C PHE A 213 11.05 -4.93 11.02
N ILE A 214 12.22 -5.13 10.44
CA ILE A 214 13.43 -5.42 11.22
C ILE A 214 13.74 -4.17 12.03
N ILE A 215 13.43 -4.24 13.33
CA ILE A 215 13.79 -3.21 14.31
C ILE A 215 15.21 -3.47 14.83
N THR A 216 15.62 -4.74 14.86
CA THR A 216 16.92 -5.17 15.39
C THR A 216 17.52 -6.28 14.53
N ASN A 217 18.82 -6.53 14.59
CA ASN A 217 19.43 -7.70 13.93
C ASN A 217 19.00 -9.04 14.55
N ASN A 218 18.24 -9.02 15.66
CA ASN A 218 17.72 -10.21 16.32
C ASN A 218 16.43 -10.68 15.64
N LYS A 219 16.53 -11.75 14.85
CA LYS A 219 15.41 -12.37 14.13
C LYS A 219 14.24 -12.74 15.06
N TYR A 220 14.52 -13.36 16.21
CA TYR A 220 13.49 -13.78 17.16
C TYR A 220 12.72 -12.59 17.76
N TYR A 221 13.43 -11.48 18.04
CA TYR A 221 12.79 -10.25 18.51
C TYR A 221 11.83 -9.67 17.46
N ASN A 222 12.26 -9.61 16.19
CA ASN A 222 11.41 -9.12 15.10
C ASN A 222 10.22 -10.05 14.81
N GLU A 223 10.39 -11.37 14.92
CA GLU A 223 9.31 -12.35 14.79
C GLU A 223 8.26 -12.18 15.91
N LYS A 224 8.70 -12.01 17.16
CA LYS A 224 7.79 -11.69 18.27
C LYS A 224 7.02 -10.40 18.05
N LEU A 225 7.70 -9.34 17.62
CA LEU A 225 7.03 -8.09 17.28
C LEU A 225 6.02 -8.26 16.15
N THR A 226 6.38 -9.01 15.11
CA THR A 226 5.48 -9.33 13.99
C THR A 226 4.21 -10.01 14.47
N ASN A 227 4.32 -10.99 15.37
CA ASN A 227 3.16 -11.67 15.94
C ASN A 227 2.26 -10.69 16.72
N ILE A 228 2.84 -9.80 17.52
CA ILE A 228 2.10 -8.74 18.24
C ILE A 228 1.37 -7.81 17.26
N TYR A 229 2.00 -7.41 16.15
CA TYR A 229 1.33 -6.60 15.11
C TYR A 229 0.22 -7.35 14.39
N LYS A 230 0.32 -8.67 14.22
CA LYS A 230 -0.75 -9.49 13.63
C LYS A 230 -1.96 -9.62 14.56
N GLU A 231 -1.75 -9.54 15.87
CA GLU A 231 -2.83 -9.52 16.87
C GLU A 231 -3.52 -8.14 16.97
N PHE A 232 -2.92 -7.08 16.41
CA PHE A 232 -3.53 -5.76 16.38
C PHE A 232 -4.60 -5.65 15.28
N ASP A 233 -5.85 -5.43 15.68
CA ASP A 233 -6.92 -5.08 14.76
C ASP A 233 -7.56 -3.73 15.14
N ILE A 234 -7.35 -2.69 14.31
CA ILE A 234 -8.06 -1.40 14.47
C ILE A 234 -9.59 -1.56 14.41
N LEU A 235 -10.09 -2.65 13.81
CA LEU A 235 -11.51 -2.97 13.79
C LEU A 235 -12.06 -3.31 15.19
N ASP A 236 -11.19 -3.53 16.18
CA ASP A 236 -11.59 -3.72 17.58
C ASP A 236 -12.34 -2.51 18.15
N LEU A 237 -12.03 -1.30 17.65
CA LEU A 237 -12.81 -0.09 17.95
C LEU A 237 -14.29 -0.23 17.58
N LEU A 238 -14.62 -1.11 16.63
CA LEU A 238 -16.00 -1.41 16.22
C LEU A 238 -16.57 -2.68 16.87
N THR A 239 -15.76 -3.61 17.39
CA THR A 239 -16.20 -4.94 17.88
C THR A 239 -16.21 -5.06 19.40
N LEU A 240 -15.36 -4.31 20.12
CA LEU A 240 -15.29 -4.22 21.59
C LEU A 240 -16.49 -3.46 22.19
N ASN A 241 -17.70 -3.93 21.88
CA ASN A 241 -18.97 -3.31 22.25
C ASN A 241 -19.77 -4.11 23.28
N SER A 242 -19.33 -5.34 23.58
CA SER A 242 -20.04 -6.30 24.43
C SER A 242 -19.20 -6.64 25.65
N SER A 243 -19.80 -6.66 26.84
CA SER A 243 -19.18 -7.21 28.04
C SER A 243 -18.79 -8.69 27.89
N LYS A 244 -19.34 -9.38 26.89
CA LYS A 244 -19.00 -10.78 26.58
C LYS A 244 -17.88 -10.93 25.55
N PHE A 245 -17.24 -9.85 25.09
CA PHE A 245 -16.19 -9.93 24.07
C PHE A 245 -15.05 -10.88 24.49
N PHE A 246 -14.53 -10.72 25.71
CA PHE A 246 -13.49 -11.62 26.24
C PHE A 246 -13.98 -13.07 26.41
N ASN A 247 -15.29 -13.27 26.53
CA ASN A 247 -15.92 -14.58 26.69
C ASN A 247 -16.32 -15.24 25.36
N ASN A 248 -16.23 -14.52 24.24
CA ASN A 248 -16.48 -15.05 22.91
C ASN A 248 -15.59 -14.35 21.87
N PRO A 249 -14.30 -14.75 21.76
CA PRO A 249 -13.34 -14.14 20.84
C PRO A 249 -13.69 -14.36 19.36
N LYS A 250 -14.66 -15.23 19.06
CA LYS A 250 -15.09 -15.58 17.70
C LYS A 250 -16.12 -14.59 17.13
N GLY A 251 -15.99 -13.29 17.39
CA GLY A 251 -16.95 -12.24 17.05
C GLY A 251 -17.33 -12.09 15.56
N GLU A 252 -17.89 -10.94 15.16
CA GLU A 252 -18.21 -10.70 13.74
C GLU A 252 -16.94 -10.84 12.89
N PHE A 253 -16.98 -11.72 11.88
CA PHE A 253 -15.80 -11.98 11.07
C PHE A 253 -15.56 -10.78 10.15
N ARG A 254 -14.40 -10.13 10.31
CA ARG A 254 -13.98 -8.96 9.53
C ARG A 254 -12.49 -9.06 9.24
N THR A 255 -12.05 -8.46 8.14
CA THR A 255 -10.63 -8.39 7.81
C THR A 255 -10.32 -7.02 7.24
N LEU A 256 -9.34 -6.34 7.82
CA LEU A 256 -8.87 -5.07 7.29
C LEU A 256 -8.24 -5.28 5.91
N ALA A 257 -8.55 -4.40 4.97
CA ALA A 257 -7.97 -4.45 3.65
C ALA A 257 -6.70 -3.60 3.61
N THR A 258 -5.61 -4.17 3.09
CA THR A 258 -4.41 -3.40 2.78
C THR A 258 -4.77 -2.24 1.84
N PRO A 259 -4.26 -1.02 2.10
CA PRO A 259 -4.53 0.14 1.26
C PRO A 259 -4.05 -0.09 -0.18
N ILE A 260 -4.87 0.29 -1.15
CA ILE A 260 -4.53 0.24 -2.56
C ILE A 260 -3.88 1.59 -2.91
N LEU A 261 -2.55 1.60 -2.98
CA LEU A 261 -1.78 2.79 -3.31
C LEU A 261 -1.88 3.12 -4.81
N LYS A 262 -1.84 4.42 -5.14
CA LYS A 262 -1.88 4.92 -6.52
C LYS A 262 -0.48 4.95 -7.11
N LEU A 263 -0.39 4.47 -8.35
CA LEU A 263 0.82 4.56 -9.13
C LEU A 263 1.02 5.97 -9.70
N TYR A 264 2.27 6.45 -9.65
CA TYR A 264 2.67 7.73 -10.19
C TYR A 264 2.78 7.66 -11.72
N LYS A 265 2.05 8.52 -12.43
CA LYS A 265 2.17 8.72 -13.90
C LYS A 265 2.29 7.42 -14.74
N LYS A 266 1.47 6.40 -14.45
CA LYS A 266 1.50 5.07 -15.12
C LYS A 266 2.81 4.27 -14.97
N THR A 267 3.72 4.69 -14.10
CA THR A 267 4.88 3.90 -13.69
C THR A 267 4.46 2.80 -12.72
N ASN A 268 5.37 1.91 -12.35
CA ASN A 268 5.15 0.97 -11.24
C ASN A 268 5.52 1.54 -9.86
N PHE A 269 5.70 2.86 -9.75
CA PHE A 269 6.11 3.52 -8.52
C PHE A 269 4.93 4.15 -7.78
N THR A 270 4.86 3.95 -6.47
CA THR A 270 4.10 4.81 -5.56
C THR A 270 5.08 5.77 -4.90
N ILE A 271 4.93 7.06 -5.12
CA ILE A 271 5.79 8.09 -4.50
C ILE A 271 5.04 8.67 -3.30
N LEU A 272 5.56 8.46 -2.11
CA LEU A 272 5.01 9.01 -0.88
C LEU A 272 5.50 10.45 -0.67
N PRO A 273 4.62 11.38 -0.24
CA PRO A 273 5.02 12.74 0.08
C PRO A 273 5.84 12.76 1.37
N GLU A 274 6.73 13.74 1.49
CA GLU A 274 7.37 14.06 2.77
C GLU A 274 6.31 14.41 3.82
N ILE A 275 6.56 13.94 5.05
CA ILE A 275 5.65 14.17 6.17
C ILE A 275 6.03 15.38 7.00
N ASN A 276 4.99 16.11 7.42
CA ASN A 276 5.05 17.13 8.44
C ASN A 276 4.69 16.53 9.81
N MET A 277 5.36 17.02 10.85
CA MET A 277 5.20 16.56 12.24
C MET A 277 5.35 15.02 12.39
N PRO A 278 6.52 14.43 12.10
CA PRO A 278 6.77 12.99 12.24
C PRO A 278 6.39 12.41 13.62
N GLN A 279 6.45 13.23 14.67
CA GLN A 279 6.09 12.83 16.03
C GLN A 279 4.61 12.42 16.15
N LEU A 280 3.71 12.99 15.35
CA LEU A 280 2.31 12.55 15.28
C LEU A 280 2.21 11.12 14.74
N PHE A 281 3.01 10.80 13.73
CA PHE A 281 3.10 9.47 13.15
C PHE A 281 3.72 8.47 14.12
N ASP A 282 4.77 8.84 14.85
CA ASP A 282 5.40 7.99 15.87
C ASP A 282 4.42 7.64 17.01
N LEU A 283 3.70 8.65 17.53
CA LEU A 283 2.69 8.44 18.56
C LEU A 283 1.53 7.60 18.05
N TYR A 284 1.06 7.87 16.83
CA TYR A 284 -0.02 7.11 16.22
C TYR A 284 0.39 5.65 16.02
N HIS A 285 1.56 5.41 15.44
CA HIS A 285 2.09 4.06 15.26
C HIS A 285 2.29 3.37 16.61
N SER A 286 2.74 4.07 17.65
CA SER A 286 2.85 3.50 19.01
C SER A 286 1.49 3.10 19.58
N SER A 287 0.42 3.85 19.28
CA SER A 287 -0.95 3.47 19.64
C SER A 287 -1.43 2.20 18.95
N LEU A 288 -0.97 1.94 17.70
CA LEU A 288 -1.27 0.72 16.96
C LEU A 288 -0.52 -0.50 17.49
N LYS A 289 0.48 -0.34 18.35
CA LYS A 289 1.21 -1.47 18.96
C LYS A 289 0.52 -2.00 20.22
N GLN A 290 -0.55 -1.34 20.66
CA GLN A 290 -1.22 -1.65 21.91
C GLN A 290 -2.44 -2.53 21.63
N ILE A 291 -2.39 -3.78 22.08
CA ILE A 291 -3.51 -4.73 22.00
C ILE A 291 -4.64 -4.27 22.92
N GLU A 292 -4.31 -3.69 24.06
CA GLU A 292 -5.30 -3.26 25.05
C GLU A 292 -5.80 -1.83 24.82
N PRO A 293 -7.12 -1.57 25.06
CA PRO A 293 -7.69 -0.24 24.97
C PRO A 293 -7.00 0.83 25.84
N LEU A 294 -6.52 0.48 27.04
CA LEU A 294 -5.93 1.44 27.97
C LEU A 294 -4.60 2.02 27.47
N PRO A 295 -3.56 1.22 27.16
CA PRO A 295 -2.33 1.77 26.61
C PRO A 295 -2.55 2.50 25.29
N ARG A 296 -3.50 2.04 24.45
CA ARG A 296 -3.87 2.76 23.21
C ARG A 296 -4.39 4.17 23.50
N CYS A 297 -5.26 4.30 24.51
CA CYS A 297 -5.82 5.58 24.95
C CYS A 297 -4.72 6.57 25.36
N VAL A 298 -3.67 6.11 26.04
CA VAL A 298 -2.51 6.95 26.43
C VAL A 298 -1.85 7.59 25.22
N PHE A 299 -1.51 6.79 24.19
CA PHE A 299 -0.83 7.30 23.01
C PHE A 299 -1.72 8.21 22.16
N LEU A 300 -2.98 7.83 21.96
CA LEU A 300 -3.93 8.67 21.21
C LEU A 300 -4.23 9.99 21.94
N PHE A 301 -4.29 9.98 23.28
CA PHE A 301 -4.48 11.20 24.05
C PHE A 301 -3.28 12.15 23.94
N ARG A 302 -2.05 11.62 23.97
CA ARG A 302 -0.83 12.40 23.73
C ARG A 302 -0.81 13.07 22.35
N ILE A 303 -1.42 12.47 21.34
CA ILE A 303 -1.59 13.10 20.02
C ILE A 303 -2.47 14.35 20.13
N VAL A 304 -3.52 14.33 20.95
CA VAL A 304 -4.38 15.50 21.18
C VAL A 304 -3.62 16.59 21.95
N GLU A 305 -2.84 16.23 22.97
CA GLU A 305 -1.96 17.17 23.67
C GLU A 305 -0.94 17.83 22.72
N TYR A 306 -0.35 17.03 21.83
CA TYR A 306 0.53 17.54 20.79
C TYR A 306 -0.22 18.47 19.83
N GLY A 307 -1.41 18.06 19.36
CA GLY A 307 -2.28 18.88 18.53
C GLY A 307 -2.70 20.19 19.21
N LYS A 308 -2.90 20.20 20.53
CA LYS A 308 -3.15 21.43 21.30
C LYS A 308 -1.96 22.38 21.20
N ASN A 309 -0.76 21.89 21.52
CA ASN A 309 0.43 22.74 21.65
C ASN A 309 0.98 23.21 20.30
N TYR A 310 0.90 22.37 19.26
CA TYR A 310 1.58 22.63 17.99
C TYR A 310 0.65 23.00 16.84
N HIS A 311 -0.66 22.85 16.98
CA HIS A 311 -1.64 23.24 15.96
C HIS A 311 -2.69 24.21 16.51
N TYR A 312 -3.43 23.83 17.55
CA TYR A 312 -4.52 24.65 18.09
C TYR A 312 -4.04 26.00 18.62
N GLN A 313 -2.96 26.01 19.41
CA GLN A 313 -2.35 27.24 19.94
C GLN A 313 -1.93 28.21 18.84
N GLN A 314 -1.45 27.71 17.70
CA GLN A 314 -1.04 28.54 16.57
C GLN A 314 -2.23 29.24 15.90
N LEU A 315 -3.39 28.57 15.85
CA LEU A 315 -4.61 29.09 15.23
C LEU A 315 -5.27 30.19 16.08
N PHE A 316 -5.39 29.98 17.38
CA PHE A 316 -6.26 30.82 18.23
C PHE A 316 -5.49 31.75 19.18
N ARG A 317 -4.21 31.47 19.48
CA ARG A 317 -3.36 32.20 20.45
C ARG A 317 -3.99 32.56 21.82
N PRO A 318 -4.85 31.75 22.46
CA PRO A 318 -5.43 32.14 23.74
C PRO A 318 -4.50 31.82 24.92
N ASN A 319 -4.61 32.61 26.00
CA ASN A 319 -3.73 32.50 27.18
C ASN A 319 -4.07 31.30 28.08
N ASN A 320 -5.33 30.83 28.10
CA ASN A 320 -5.78 29.70 28.90
C ASN A 320 -6.59 28.73 28.03
N ILE A 321 -5.97 27.60 27.65
CA ILE A 321 -6.63 26.57 26.83
C ILE A 321 -6.85 25.34 27.68
N GLU A 322 -8.11 24.99 27.93
CA GLU A 322 -8.45 23.70 28.53
C GLU A 322 -8.46 22.63 27.44
N LEU A 323 -7.87 21.47 27.73
CA LEU A 323 -7.72 20.40 26.73
C LEU A 323 -9.08 19.80 26.33
N LYS A 324 -10.10 19.86 27.22
CA LYS A 324 -11.48 19.47 26.90
C LYS A 324 -12.06 20.29 25.75
N ASP A 325 -11.85 21.61 25.72
CA ASP A 325 -12.38 22.48 24.66
C ASP A 325 -11.70 22.20 23.32
N VAL A 326 -10.40 21.89 23.36
CA VAL A 326 -9.64 21.47 22.18
C VAL A 326 -10.16 20.13 21.62
N ILE A 327 -10.52 19.20 22.50
CA ILE A 327 -11.13 17.92 22.10
C ILE A 327 -12.47 18.17 21.39
N GLU A 328 -13.33 19.02 21.95
CA GLU A 328 -14.62 19.35 21.32
C GLU A 328 -14.43 20.00 19.95
N TYR A 329 -13.56 21.02 19.88
CA TYR A 329 -13.21 21.66 18.62
C TYR A 329 -12.75 20.66 17.57
N TYR A 330 -11.82 19.76 17.91
CA TYR A 330 -11.34 18.78 16.95
C TYR A 330 -12.43 17.78 16.55
N TYR A 331 -13.28 17.37 17.49
CA TYR A 331 -14.37 16.46 17.17
C TYR A 331 -15.38 17.10 16.20
N GLU A 332 -15.71 18.38 16.37
CA GLU A 332 -16.55 19.11 15.41
C GLU A 332 -15.96 19.07 14.00
N LYS A 333 -14.66 19.33 13.86
CA LYS A 333 -13.96 19.24 12.57
C LYS A 333 -13.91 17.82 12.02
N VAL A 334 -13.71 16.83 12.89
CA VAL A 334 -13.73 15.41 12.54
C VAL A 334 -15.04 15.03 11.86
N VAL A 335 -16.19 15.50 12.35
CA VAL A 335 -17.52 15.12 11.81
C VAL A 335 -17.64 15.51 10.33
N GLU A 336 -17.09 16.65 9.94
CA GLU A 336 -17.12 17.18 8.57
C GLU A 336 -16.00 16.62 7.67
N HIS A 337 -14.89 16.19 8.27
CA HIS A 337 -13.68 15.82 7.53
C HIS A 337 -13.86 14.60 6.60
N LYS A 338 -13.34 14.68 5.37
CA LYS A 338 -13.36 13.58 4.40
C LYS A 338 -12.06 12.77 4.48
N PHE A 339 -11.99 11.88 5.45
CA PHE A 339 -10.84 11.02 5.72
C PHE A 339 -10.35 10.22 4.51
N ILE A 340 -9.07 9.86 4.54
CA ILE A 340 -8.50 8.80 3.71
C ILE A 340 -9.25 7.51 4.06
N PRO A 341 -9.90 6.85 3.08
CA PRO A 341 -10.72 5.70 3.38
C PRO A 341 -9.85 4.50 3.75
N LEU A 342 -10.20 3.84 4.84
CA LEU A 342 -9.72 2.52 5.19
C LEU A 342 -10.84 1.53 4.98
N TYR A 343 -10.63 0.53 4.13
CA TYR A 343 -11.64 -0.47 3.86
C TYR A 343 -11.40 -1.73 4.68
N PHE A 344 -12.47 -2.37 5.12
CA PHE A 344 -12.44 -3.72 5.66
C PHE A 344 -13.51 -4.57 5.00
N LEU A 345 -13.24 -5.85 4.85
CA LEU A 345 -14.19 -6.83 4.37
C LEU A 345 -15.08 -7.27 5.54
N ASP A 346 -16.35 -6.91 5.48
CA ASP A 346 -17.39 -7.41 6.37
C ASP A 346 -17.96 -8.68 5.75
N TYR A 347 -17.71 -9.84 6.36
CA TYR A 347 -18.22 -11.12 5.83
C TYR A 347 -19.72 -11.28 6.03
N GLY A 348 -20.30 -10.48 6.93
CA GLY A 348 -21.71 -10.53 7.27
C GLY A 348 -22.11 -11.76 8.09
N SER A 349 -21.12 -12.39 8.72
CA SER A 349 -21.26 -13.60 9.52
C SER A 349 -20.91 -13.33 10.98
N ASN A 350 -21.71 -13.90 11.88
CA ASN A 350 -21.52 -13.79 13.32
C ASN A 350 -21.53 -15.20 13.93
N TRP A 351 -20.73 -15.42 14.97
CA TRP A 351 -20.84 -16.63 15.78
C TRP A 351 -22.12 -16.60 16.62
N ASP A 352 -22.90 -17.67 16.56
CA ASP A 352 -24.01 -17.88 17.46
C ASP A 352 -23.57 -18.78 18.61
N SER A 353 -23.53 -18.22 19.82
CA SER A 353 -23.14 -18.93 21.03
C SER A 353 -24.13 -20.03 21.42
N LYS A 354 -25.37 -20.02 20.90
CA LYS A 354 -26.38 -21.05 21.20
C LYS A 354 -26.19 -22.30 20.36
N THR A 355 -25.75 -22.15 19.11
CA THR A 355 -25.59 -23.25 18.14
C THR A 355 -24.13 -23.61 17.88
N ASP A 356 -23.19 -22.92 18.54
CA ASP A 356 -21.75 -22.99 18.35
C ASP A 356 -21.32 -22.99 16.87
N SER A 357 -21.98 -22.16 16.07
CA SER A 357 -21.80 -22.13 14.62
C SER A 357 -21.84 -20.72 14.05
N MET A 358 -21.23 -20.55 12.87
CA MET A 358 -21.18 -19.29 12.17
C MET A 358 -22.46 -19.08 11.34
N ILE A 359 -23.21 -18.02 11.65
CA ILE A 359 -24.46 -17.68 10.96
C ILE A 359 -24.25 -16.46 10.06
N LYS A 360 -24.57 -16.60 8.77
CA LYS A 360 -24.55 -15.49 7.81
C LYS A 360 -25.83 -14.66 7.93
N LYS A 361 -25.72 -13.43 8.41
CA LYS A 361 -26.85 -12.49 8.58
C LYS A 361 -26.97 -11.48 7.44
N ARG A 362 -25.88 -11.20 6.74
CA ARG A 362 -25.83 -10.20 5.66
C ARG A 362 -24.83 -10.59 4.58
N LYS A 363 -24.90 -9.92 3.42
CA LYS A 363 -23.97 -10.14 2.32
C LYS A 363 -22.58 -9.62 2.65
N THR A 364 -21.57 -10.34 2.16
CA THR A 364 -20.16 -9.96 2.27
C THR A 364 -19.90 -8.70 1.45
N GLN A 365 -19.27 -7.69 2.04
CA GLN A 365 -19.00 -6.41 1.36
C GLN A 365 -17.85 -5.63 2.00
N TYR A 366 -17.19 -4.78 1.20
CA TYR A 366 -16.27 -3.79 1.76
C TYR A 366 -17.04 -2.63 2.42
N ARG A 367 -16.57 -2.22 3.60
CA ARG A 367 -17.05 -1.03 4.32
C ARG A 367 -15.89 -0.10 4.63
N ASN A 368 -16.18 1.20 4.73
CA ASN A 368 -15.19 2.21 5.10
C ASN A 368 -15.18 2.38 6.62
N LEU A 369 -14.09 1.97 7.26
CA LEU A 369 -13.88 2.05 8.71
C LEU A 369 -14.09 3.47 9.24
N MET A 370 -13.59 4.50 8.55
CA MET A 370 -13.72 5.90 9.00
C MET A 370 -15.18 6.36 9.02
N VAL A 371 -16.01 5.86 8.09
CA VAL A 371 -17.45 6.14 8.07
C VAL A 371 -18.15 5.40 9.21
N GLU A 372 -17.79 4.15 9.47
CA GLU A 372 -18.39 3.36 10.55
C GLU A 372 -17.98 3.89 11.94
N LEU A 373 -16.73 4.35 12.13
CA LEU A 373 -16.28 5.01 13.37
C LEU A 373 -17.01 6.34 13.60
N LYS A 374 -17.23 7.14 12.56
CA LYS A 374 -18.08 8.35 12.67
C LYS A 374 -19.50 8.03 13.12
N LYS A 375 -20.13 7.01 12.53
CA LYS A 375 -21.47 6.55 12.95
C LYS A 375 -21.45 6.10 14.41
N LYS A 376 -20.47 5.27 14.79
CA LYS A 376 -20.26 4.81 16.15
C LYS A 376 -20.12 5.96 17.14
N SER A 377 -19.34 6.99 16.81
CA SER A 377 -19.18 8.16 17.69
C SER A 377 -20.50 8.88 17.97
N LYS A 378 -21.41 8.97 16.98
CA LYS A 378 -22.75 9.56 17.15
C LYS A 378 -23.65 8.69 18.01
N GLU A 379 -23.55 7.37 17.89
CA GLU A 379 -24.26 6.43 18.76
C GLU A 379 -23.79 6.54 20.22
N LEU A 380 -22.48 6.69 20.42
CA LEU A 380 -21.88 6.85 21.76
C LEU A 380 -22.30 8.17 22.41
N ILE A 381 -22.37 9.27 21.68
CA ILE A 381 -22.90 10.54 22.20
C ILE A 381 -24.35 10.36 22.69
N LYS A 382 -25.21 9.70 21.89
CA LYS A 382 -26.60 9.41 22.32
C LYS A 382 -26.63 8.54 23.57
N TYR A 383 -25.76 7.54 23.65
CA TYR A 383 -25.64 6.69 24.82
C TYR A 383 -25.20 7.47 26.06
N TRP A 384 -24.16 8.30 25.97
CA TRP A 384 -23.66 9.11 27.08
C TRP A 384 -24.67 10.16 27.55
N ASN A 385 -25.43 10.76 26.64
CA ASN A 385 -26.51 11.72 26.98
C ASN A 385 -27.66 11.07 27.76
N ASN A 386 -27.86 9.74 27.61
CA ASN A 386 -28.86 8.99 28.35
C ASN A 386 -28.28 8.28 29.59
N HIS A 387 -26.97 8.37 29.82
CA HIS A 387 -26.31 7.67 30.92
C HIS A 387 -26.42 8.45 32.23
N ASN A 388 -26.77 7.76 33.32
CA ASN A 388 -27.07 8.38 34.61
C ASN A 388 -25.98 9.36 35.11
N TYR A 389 -24.71 9.00 34.92
CA TYR A 389 -23.56 9.79 35.36
C TYR A 389 -22.95 10.69 34.26
N LEU A 390 -23.03 10.29 32.99
CA LEU A 390 -22.29 10.98 31.92
C LEU A 390 -23.12 12.09 31.27
N LYS A 391 -24.46 12.03 31.40
CA LYS A 391 -25.39 13.02 30.84
C LYS A 391 -25.13 14.46 31.27
N SER A 392 -24.50 14.67 32.42
CA SER A 392 -24.17 16.01 32.95
C SER A 392 -22.79 16.51 32.56
N LYS A 393 -22.03 15.73 31.78
CA LYS A 393 -20.67 16.08 31.33
C LYS A 393 -20.67 16.38 29.84
N SER A 394 -19.86 17.36 29.45
CA SER A 394 -19.57 17.64 28.05
C SER A 394 -18.75 16.51 27.41
N LEU A 395 -18.74 16.44 26.08
CA LEU A 395 -17.96 15.43 25.35
C LEU A 395 -16.47 15.57 25.68
N GLY A 396 -15.98 16.81 25.68
CA GLY A 396 -14.60 17.16 26.00
C GLY A 396 -14.23 16.70 27.40
N GLU A 397 -15.11 16.89 28.39
CA GLU A 397 -14.86 16.46 29.78
C GLU A 397 -14.80 14.94 29.93
N ILE A 398 -15.68 14.19 29.25
CA ILE A 398 -15.67 12.73 29.31
C ILE A 398 -14.34 12.20 28.78
N ILE A 399 -13.94 12.65 27.58
CA ILE A 399 -12.70 12.21 26.92
C ILE A 399 -11.47 12.68 27.72
N TYR A 400 -11.45 13.95 28.17
CA TYR A 400 -10.34 14.51 28.94
C TYR A 400 -10.10 13.74 30.23
N ASN A 401 -11.15 13.50 31.02
CA ASN A 401 -11.03 12.82 32.31
C ASN A 401 -10.56 11.37 32.13
N THR A 402 -11.12 10.66 31.15
CA THR A 402 -10.68 9.28 30.86
C THR A 402 -9.24 9.27 30.35
N GLY A 403 -8.89 10.11 29.37
CA GLY A 403 -7.54 10.21 28.84
C GLY A 403 -6.49 10.55 29.90
N ARG A 404 -6.72 11.61 30.68
CA ARG A 404 -5.84 12.00 31.79
C ARG A 404 -5.64 10.87 32.81
N ASN A 405 -6.72 10.20 33.21
CA ASN A 405 -6.63 9.08 34.14
C ASN A 405 -5.84 7.91 33.55
N THR A 406 -6.01 7.58 32.27
CA THR A 406 -5.21 6.54 31.61
C THR A 406 -3.73 6.89 31.55
N VAL A 407 -3.37 8.16 31.28
CA VAL A 407 -1.99 8.62 31.28
C VAL A 407 -1.38 8.56 32.69
N ALA A 408 -2.12 8.98 33.71
CA ALA A 408 -1.66 8.98 35.10
C ALA A 408 -1.45 7.57 35.67
N HIS A 409 -2.31 6.61 35.31
CA HIS A 409 -2.23 5.24 35.82
C HIS A 409 -1.43 4.28 34.92
N GLY A 410 -1.17 4.63 33.66
CA GLY A 410 -0.32 3.85 32.76
C GLY A 410 1.17 3.89 33.08
N GLY A 411 1.60 4.78 34.00
CA GLY A 411 3.01 4.98 34.39
C GLY A 411 3.41 4.42 35.76
N ASN A 412 2.46 4.06 36.62
CA ASN A 412 2.76 3.61 37.99
C ASN A 412 2.58 2.10 38.13
N GLY A 413 3.70 1.40 38.33
CA GLY A 413 3.73 -0.05 38.54
C GLY A 413 2.92 -0.50 39.76
N ASN A 414 2.30 -1.67 39.63
CA ASN A 414 1.80 -2.61 40.65
C ASN A 414 0.99 -2.11 41.85
N GLN A 415 0.57 -0.84 41.94
CA GLN A 415 -0.34 -0.41 42.99
C GLN A 415 -1.81 -0.62 42.57
N ASN A 416 -2.33 -1.79 42.95
CA ASN A 416 -3.73 -2.15 43.15
C ASN A 416 -4.74 -1.48 42.21
N ILE A 417 -4.91 -2.06 41.02
CA ILE A 417 -6.05 -1.72 40.18
C ILE A 417 -7.04 -2.88 40.17
N ASN A 418 -7.99 -2.86 41.11
CA ASN A 418 -9.28 -3.53 40.93
C ASN A 418 -10.01 -2.82 39.76
N TYR A 419 -9.64 -3.17 38.53
CA TYR A 419 -10.37 -2.78 37.33
C TYR A 419 -11.66 -3.61 37.28
N ASP A 420 -12.81 -2.95 37.28
CA ASP A 420 -14.03 -3.57 36.75
C ASP A 420 -13.82 -3.70 35.24
N TYR A 421 -13.31 -4.87 34.84
CA TYR A 421 -12.83 -5.15 33.49
C TYR A 421 -13.92 -4.93 32.43
N ASP A 422 -15.18 -5.25 32.74
CA ASP A 422 -16.25 -5.23 31.74
C ASP A 422 -16.72 -3.80 31.41
N ASN A 423 -16.93 -2.96 32.43
CA ASN A 423 -17.47 -1.62 32.22
C ASN A 423 -16.38 -0.59 31.87
N LYS A 424 -15.19 -0.71 32.46
CA LYS A 424 -14.11 0.27 32.26
C LYS A 424 -13.39 0.07 30.92
N TYR A 425 -13.15 -1.16 30.46
CA TYR A 425 -12.54 -1.39 29.14
C TYR A 425 -13.45 -0.92 28.00
N LYS A 426 -14.75 -1.21 28.10
CA LYS A 426 -15.73 -0.72 27.11
C LYS A 426 -15.72 0.82 27.06
N HIS A 427 -15.78 1.49 28.21
CA HIS A 427 -15.76 2.96 28.24
C HIS A 427 -14.46 3.55 27.67
N ILE A 428 -13.31 2.94 27.98
CA ILE A 428 -12.02 3.36 27.40
C ILE A 428 -12.01 3.14 25.88
N ASN A 429 -12.55 2.02 25.39
CA ASN A 429 -12.67 1.77 23.95
C ASN A 429 -13.62 2.78 23.28
N ASP A 430 -14.74 3.11 23.92
CA ASP A 430 -15.66 4.14 23.46
C ASP A 430 -14.94 5.49 23.33
N VAL A 431 -14.07 5.85 24.28
CA VAL A 431 -13.19 7.03 24.20
C VAL A 431 -12.16 6.92 23.08
N ASN A 432 -11.54 5.75 22.88
CA ASN A 432 -10.59 5.51 21.79
C ASN A 432 -11.20 5.74 20.40
N VAL A 433 -12.50 5.50 20.21
CA VAL A 433 -13.18 5.82 18.94
C VAL A 433 -13.04 7.31 18.60
N PHE A 434 -13.21 8.20 19.58
CA PHE A 434 -13.07 9.64 19.37
C PHE A 434 -11.61 10.04 19.16
N LEU A 435 -10.71 9.52 20.01
CA LEU A 435 -9.29 9.86 19.94
C LEU A 435 -8.64 9.35 18.64
N GLU A 436 -9.05 8.18 18.13
CA GLU A 436 -8.64 7.65 16.83
C GLU A 436 -9.04 8.60 15.68
N LEU A 437 -10.30 9.05 15.69
CA LEU A 437 -10.79 9.98 14.68
C LEU A 437 -10.04 11.33 14.73
N ILE A 438 -9.79 11.87 15.92
CA ILE A 438 -9.04 13.11 16.12
C ILE A 438 -7.59 12.95 15.69
N ALA A 439 -6.93 11.86 16.07
CA ALA A 439 -5.54 11.59 15.72
C ALA A 439 -5.35 11.52 14.20
N ARG A 440 -6.22 10.78 13.50
CA ARG A 440 -6.21 10.73 12.04
C ARG A 440 -6.48 12.09 11.40
N TYR A 441 -7.41 12.86 11.97
CA TYR A 441 -7.73 14.19 11.47
C TYR A 441 -6.51 15.10 11.55
N LEU A 442 -5.85 15.15 12.70
CA LEU A 442 -4.62 15.91 12.92
C LEU A 442 -3.51 15.51 11.93
N ILE A 443 -3.28 14.21 11.74
CA ILE A 443 -2.29 13.73 10.77
C ILE A 443 -2.65 14.19 9.35
N GLU A 444 -3.89 14.00 8.92
CA GLU A 444 -4.31 14.31 7.54
C GLU A 444 -4.31 15.81 7.22
N ILE A 445 -4.68 16.68 8.17
CA ILE A 445 -4.64 18.14 7.92
C ILE A 445 -3.20 18.67 7.86
N GLN A 446 -2.27 18.08 8.63
CA GLN A 446 -0.85 18.43 8.57
C GLN A 446 -0.18 17.84 7.33
N ASN A 447 -0.75 16.79 6.75
CA ASN A 447 -0.19 16.03 5.64
C ASN A 447 -1.21 15.88 4.48
N PRO A 448 -1.70 16.98 3.89
CA PRO A 448 -2.83 16.94 2.95
C PRO A 448 -2.53 16.16 1.67
N LYS A 449 -1.26 15.97 1.29
CA LYS A 449 -0.83 15.19 0.12
C LYS A 449 -1.08 13.68 0.29
N LEU A 450 -1.28 13.18 1.51
CA LEU A 450 -1.56 11.75 1.73
C LEU A 450 -2.92 11.32 1.15
N LYS A 451 -3.85 12.25 0.95
CA LYS A 451 -5.14 11.94 0.31
C LYS A 451 -4.98 11.51 -1.15
N ASP A 452 -3.85 11.84 -1.77
CA ASP A 452 -3.63 11.63 -3.20
C ASP A 452 -2.96 10.28 -3.48
N ILE A 453 -2.34 9.65 -2.48
CA ILE A 453 -1.61 8.38 -2.65
C ILE A 453 -2.47 7.12 -2.51
N VAL A 454 -3.70 7.20 -1.96
CA VAL A 454 -4.58 6.02 -1.81
C VAL A 454 -5.77 6.08 -2.76
N HIS A 455 -6.11 4.97 -3.39
CA HIS A 455 -7.35 4.82 -4.14
C HIS A 455 -8.57 4.89 -3.21
N ARG A 456 -9.48 5.83 -3.48
CA ARG A 456 -10.63 6.07 -2.59
C ARG A 456 -11.87 5.27 -2.95
N GLN A 457 -11.94 4.75 -4.18
CA GLN A 457 -13.12 4.09 -4.73
C GLN A 457 -13.22 2.64 -4.23
N LYS A 458 -14.32 2.32 -3.54
CA LYS A 458 -14.64 0.95 -3.07
C LYS A 458 -14.57 -0.11 -4.19
N SER A 459 -14.99 0.25 -5.41
CA SER A 459 -14.97 -0.64 -6.57
C SER A 459 -13.57 -1.17 -6.92
N ILE A 460 -12.51 -0.42 -6.60
CA ILE A 460 -11.13 -0.85 -6.84
C ILE A 460 -10.73 -1.97 -5.88
N TYR A 461 -11.19 -1.91 -4.62
CA TYR A 461 -10.98 -2.97 -3.64
C TYR A 461 -11.77 -4.22 -4.00
N GLU A 462 -13.02 -4.05 -4.45
CA GLU A 462 -13.87 -5.17 -4.91
C GLU A 462 -13.28 -5.90 -6.12
N LYS A 463 -12.68 -5.18 -7.09
CA LYS A 463 -12.04 -5.76 -8.28
C LYS A 463 -10.76 -6.54 -7.97
N ASN A 464 -10.02 -6.14 -6.94
CA ASN A 464 -8.74 -6.73 -6.56
C ASN A 464 -8.84 -7.78 -5.45
N CYS A 465 -10.04 -8.04 -4.92
CA CYS A 465 -10.26 -9.11 -3.96
C CYS A 465 -10.44 -10.45 -4.69
N SER A 466 -9.41 -11.30 -4.64
CA SER A 466 -9.46 -12.69 -5.15
C SER A 466 -10.60 -13.48 -4.49
N HIS A 467 -10.86 -13.28 -3.20
CA HIS A 467 -11.93 -13.95 -2.46
C HIS A 467 -13.34 -13.58 -2.97
N LEU A 468 -13.62 -12.31 -3.26
CA LEU A 468 -14.91 -11.89 -3.84
C LEU A 468 -15.08 -12.35 -5.29
N LYS A 469 -13.98 -12.43 -6.07
CA LYS A 469 -14.01 -13.05 -7.42
C LYS A 469 -14.35 -14.54 -7.32
N MET A 470 -13.60 -15.30 -6.52
CA MET A 470 -13.83 -16.73 -6.29
C MET A 470 -15.22 -17.04 -5.73
N MET A 471 -15.80 -16.17 -4.88
CA MET A 471 -17.16 -16.35 -4.37
C MET A 471 -18.26 -16.00 -5.37
N LYS A 472 -18.01 -15.05 -6.29
CA LYS A 472 -18.93 -14.77 -7.41
C LYS A 472 -18.92 -15.90 -8.43
N ASP A 473 -17.75 -16.48 -8.68
CA ASP A 473 -17.58 -17.61 -9.62
C ASP A 473 -18.13 -18.93 -9.04
N LYS A 474 -18.29 -19.03 -7.72
CA LYS A 474 -18.86 -20.20 -7.01
C LYS A 474 -20.35 -20.08 -6.66
N GLN A 475 -21.10 -19.15 -7.25
CA GLN A 475 -22.56 -19.20 -7.18
C GLN A 475 -23.11 -19.98 -8.38
N PRO A 476 -23.42 -21.29 -8.28
CA PRO A 476 -24.45 -21.83 -9.12
C PRO A 476 -25.72 -21.05 -8.76
N ILE A 477 -26.28 -20.35 -9.73
CA ILE A 477 -27.62 -19.81 -9.64
C ILE A 477 -28.55 -21.02 -9.55
N ILE A 478 -28.78 -21.53 -8.33
CA ILE A 478 -29.94 -22.35 -8.06
C ILE A 478 -31.09 -21.35 -7.95
N LYS A 479 -31.79 -21.13 -9.05
CA LYS A 479 -33.14 -20.59 -9.00
C LYS A 479 -33.97 -21.63 -8.24
N ILE A 480 -34.49 -21.25 -7.07
CA ILE A 480 -35.67 -21.90 -6.48
C ILE A 480 -36.88 -21.25 -7.13
#